data_AF-A0A8T2TKJ1-F1
#
_entry.id   AF-A0A8T2TKJ1-F1
#
_cell.length_a   1.000
_cell.length_b   1.000
_cell.length_c   1.000
_cell.angle_alpha   90.00
_cell.angle_beta   90.00
_cell.angle_gamma   90.00
#
_symmetry.space_group_name_H-M   'P 1'
#
loop_
_entity.id
_entity.type
_entity.pdbx_description
1 polymer ?
#
loop_
_entity_poly.entity_id
_entity_poly.type
_entity_poly.pdbx_seq_one_letter_code
_entity_poly.pdbx_strand_id
1 'polypeptide(L)'
;MGRGMISFVQQVGSIVGNKFSYCLVDFFSTPSLNSLLIVGDPPMPIKLLSTVQSTPLIQNSFAPSFYYVNVLDVAVNGKILPVPSSVWELDAVGNGGTVLDTGTTLTTFVEPAYQMILNAISEEFPYPKVDPLQTFDLCFNATGLISLSSLPTLSITFEQGAVFSPPASNIFIDIPGGLKCLSLQGVQGPFAFTVLGNLIQQNFHMEFDLDSSMLRFASTQCSGSFR
;
A
#
# COMPACT_ATOMS: atom_id res chain seq x y z
N MET A 1 9.61 12.84 -4.28
CA MET A 1 8.56 13.54 -3.50
C MET A 1 8.69 13.31 -2.00
N GLY A 2 9.90 13.09 -1.44
CA GLY A 2 10.05 12.89 0.02
C GLY A 2 9.84 14.18 0.82
N ARG A 3 10.03 14.12 2.14
CA ARG A 3 9.81 15.26 3.06
C ARG A 3 11.06 16.11 3.36
N GLY A 4 12.19 15.79 2.72
CA GLY A 4 13.44 16.55 2.92
C GLY A 4 13.35 17.98 2.38
N MET A 5 14.14 18.90 2.92
CA MET A 5 14.13 20.33 2.55
C MET A 5 14.38 20.60 1.07
N ILE A 6 15.17 19.75 0.41
CA ILE A 6 15.47 19.83 -1.03
C ILE A 6 14.51 19.00 -1.89
N SER A 7 13.43 18.45 -1.33
CA SER A 7 12.43 17.73 -2.11
C SER A 7 11.62 18.69 -2.99
N PHE A 8 11.12 18.20 -4.11
CA PHE A 8 10.33 19.03 -5.04
C PHE A 8 9.14 19.69 -4.35
N VAL A 9 8.36 18.95 -3.55
CA VAL A 9 7.19 19.49 -2.85
C VAL A 9 7.54 20.61 -1.87
N GLN A 10 8.69 20.51 -1.17
CA GLN A 10 9.17 21.57 -0.28
C GLN A 10 9.69 22.79 -1.06
N GLN A 11 10.32 22.57 -2.22
CA GLN A 11 10.84 23.67 -3.05
C GLN A 11 9.74 24.53 -3.68
N VAL A 12 8.60 23.93 -4.05
CA VAL A 12 7.50 24.65 -4.72
C VAL A 12 6.33 24.96 -3.78
N GLY A 13 6.35 24.42 -2.56
CA GLY A 13 5.22 24.47 -1.63
C GLY A 13 4.80 25.88 -1.22
N SER A 14 5.73 26.84 -1.16
CA SER A 14 5.39 28.26 -0.91
C SER A 14 4.59 28.91 -2.05
N ILE A 15 4.56 28.29 -3.23
CA ILE A 15 3.86 28.79 -4.42
C ILE A 15 2.52 28.09 -4.62
N VAL A 16 2.48 26.76 -4.42
CA VAL A 16 1.31 25.93 -4.76
C VAL A 16 0.63 25.27 -3.56
N GLY A 17 1.18 25.44 -2.36
CA GLY A 17 0.77 24.73 -1.12
C GLY A 17 1.65 23.51 -0.86
N ASN A 18 1.85 23.15 0.41
CA ASN A 18 2.66 21.99 0.81
C ASN A 18 1.85 20.69 0.73
N LYS A 19 1.26 20.42 -0.44
CA LYS A 19 0.47 19.22 -0.68
C LYS A 19 0.78 18.62 -2.03
N PHE A 20 0.51 17.33 -2.18
CA PHE A 20 0.52 16.66 -3.47
C PHE A 20 -0.40 15.46 -3.42
N SER A 21 -0.88 15.04 -4.58
CA SER A 21 -1.65 13.82 -4.72
C SER A 21 -1.19 13.01 -5.92
N TYR A 22 -1.34 11.70 -5.87
CA TYR A 22 -1.17 10.85 -7.05
C TYR A 22 -2.31 9.85 -7.22
N CYS A 23 -2.42 9.34 -8.44
CA CYS A 23 -3.32 8.26 -8.81
C CYS A 23 -2.55 7.30 -9.72
N LEU A 24 -2.12 6.17 -9.16
CA LEU A 24 -1.36 5.17 -9.88
C LEU A 24 -2.30 4.29 -10.71
N VAL A 25 -2.02 4.18 -12.00
CA VAL A 25 -2.72 3.23 -12.89
C VAL A 25 -2.22 1.81 -12.69
N ASP A 26 -2.95 0.85 -13.25
CA ASP A 26 -2.54 -0.56 -13.28
C ASP A 26 -1.19 -0.72 -14.00
N PHE A 27 -0.20 -1.24 -13.28
CA PHE A 27 1.17 -1.47 -13.76
C PHE A 27 1.23 -2.48 -14.91
N PHE A 28 0.29 -3.43 -14.96
CA PHE A 28 0.23 -4.48 -15.97
C PHE A 28 -0.71 -4.14 -17.14
N SER A 29 -1.23 -2.91 -17.17
CA SER A 29 -2.12 -2.44 -18.24
C SER A 29 -1.47 -2.48 -19.63
N THR A 30 -2.23 -2.92 -20.63
CA THR A 30 -1.85 -2.90 -22.05
C THR A 30 -2.96 -2.25 -22.89
N PRO A 31 -2.70 -1.11 -23.58
CA PRO A 31 -1.45 -0.35 -23.63
C PRO A 31 -1.08 0.29 -22.28
N SER A 32 0.19 0.67 -22.12
CA SER A 32 0.65 1.36 -20.92
C SER A 32 -0.10 2.68 -20.73
N LEU A 33 -0.53 2.92 -19.49
CA LEU A 33 -1.26 4.11 -19.11
C LEU A 33 -0.37 5.06 -18.30
N ASN A 34 -0.69 6.35 -18.33
CA ASN A 34 0.01 7.36 -17.53
C ASN A 34 -0.69 7.52 -16.18
N SER A 35 0.09 7.42 -15.10
CA SER A 35 -0.36 7.81 -13.76
C SER A 35 -0.44 9.33 -13.65
N LEU A 36 -1.28 9.83 -12.75
CA LEU A 36 -1.37 11.25 -12.45
C LEU A 36 -0.59 11.59 -11.18
N LEU A 37 0.13 12.71 -11.21
CA LEU A 37 0.68 13.40 -10.06
C LEU A 37 0.25 14.87 -10.13
N ILE A 38 -0.30 15.38 -9.04
CA ILE A 38 -0.64 16.80 -8.88
C ILE A 38 0.17 17.33 -7.69
N VAL A 39 0.77 18.49 -7.85
CA VAL A 39 1.49 19.18 -6.78
C VAL A 39 0.80 20.50 -6.51
N GLY A 40 0.54 20.77 -5.23
CA GLY A 40 -0.30 21.85 -4.74
C GLY A 40 -1.59 21.34 -4.10
N ASP A 41 -2.54 22.25 -3.87
CA ASP A 41 -3.80 22.01 -3.13
C ASP A 41 -5.04 22.00 -4.04
N PRO A 42 -5.16 21.07 -5.01
CA PRO A 42 -6.43 20.90 -5.71
C PRO A 42 -7.47 20.32 -4.74
N PRO A 43 -8.75 20.68 -4.87
CA PRO A 43 -9.79 20.06 -4.05
C PRO A 43 -9.89 18.56 -4.39
N MET A 44 -10.02 17.73 -3.36
CA MET A 44 -10.40 16.33 -3.48
C MET A 44 -11.62 16.20 -4.41
N PRO A 45 -11.58 15.34 -5.45
CA PRO A 45 -12.72 15.15 -6.35
C PRO A 45 -14.01 14.85 -5.58
N ILE A 46 -15.08 15.59 -5.89
CA ILE A 46 -16.38 15.53 -5.18
C ILE A 46 -16.89 14.09 -5.03
N LYS A 47 -16.69 13.25 -6.05
CA LYS A 47 -17.11 11.85 -6.08
C LYS A 47 -16.45 10.97 -5.00
N LEU A 48 -15.31 11.40 -4.46
CA LEU A 48 -14.53 10.66 -3.48
C LEU A 48 -14.80 11.11 -2.04
N LEU A 49 -15.50 12.24 -1.84
CA LEU A 49 -15.74 12.81 -0.51
C LEU A 49 -16.53 11.89 0.42
N SER A 50 -17.36 10.99 -0.11
CA SER A 50 -18.15 10.05 0.69
C SER A 50 -17.39 8.77 1.09
N THR A 51 -16.25 8.49 0.43
CA THR A 51 -15.47 7.26 0.65
C THR A 51 -14.05 7.53 1.14
N VAL A 52 -13.64 8.80 1.19
CA VAL A 52 -12.32 9.22 1.65
C VAL A 52 -12.06 8.76 3.08
N GLN A 53 -10.92 8.15 3.26
CA GLN A 53 -10.33 7.75 4.54
C GLN A 53 -9.16 8.68 4.84
N SER A 54 -8.81 8.85 6.11
CA SER A 54 -7.69 9.71 6.49
C SER A 54 -6.96 9.21 7.71
N THR A 55 -5.62 9.25 7.68
CA THR A 55 -4.75 8.89 8.80
C THR A 55 -3.64 9.93 8.97
N PRO A 56 -3.14 10.16 10.19
CA PRO A 56 -1.96 10.98 10.40
C PRO A 56 -0.73 10.43 9.68
N LEU A 57 0.10 11.35 9.20
CA LEU A 57 1.47 11.07 8.81
C LEU A 57 2.36 11.21 10.04
N ILE A 58 3.06 10.14 10.40
CA ILE A 58 4.01 10.14 11.52
C ILE A 58 5.36 10.64 11.04
N GLN A 59 6.13 11.23 11.96
CA GLN A 59 7.51 11.64 11.70
C GLN A 59 8.49 10.70 12.40
N ASN A 60 9.47 10.21 11.65
CA ASN A 60 10.63 9.54 12.19
C ASN A 60 11.82 10.52 12.13
N SER A 61 12.38 10.89 13.28
CA SER A 61 13.51 11.84 13.36
C SER A 61 14.80 11.28 12.74
N PHE A 62 14.95 9.95 12.69
CA PHE A 62 16.11 9.27 12.10
C PHE A 62 15.98 9.06 10.60
N ALA A 63 14.74 9.03 10.08
CA ALA A 63 14.45 8.91 8.65
C ALA A 63 13.36 9.90 8.21
N PRO A 64 13.60 11.22 8.33
CA PRO A 64 12.56 12.24 8.22
C PRO A 64 12.04 12.44 6.80
N SER A 65 12.69 11.86 5.78
CA SER A 65 12.29 11.96 4.38
C SER A 65 11.11 11.06 4.00
N PHE A 66 10.84 9.99 4.77
CA PHE A 66 9.78 9.03 4.47
C PHE A 66 8.40 9.50 4.98
N TYR A 67 7.36 8.95 4.35
CA TYR A 67 5.97 9.12 4.78
C TYR A 67 5.56 7.92 5.63
N TYR A 68 5.67 8.08 6.95
CA TYR A 68 5.23 7.05 7.88
C TYR A 68 3.73 7.16 8.15
N VAL A 69 3.10 6.00 8.32
CA VAL A 69 1.74 5.85 8.85
C VAL A 69 1.76 4.83 9.97
N ASN A 70 0.82 4.95 10.89
CA ASN A 70 0.65 3.98 11.97
C ASN A 70 -0.28 2.86 11.51
N VAL A 71 0.14 1.61 11.65
CA VAL A 71 -0.72 0.44 11.42
C VAL A 71 -1.19 -0.07 12.77
N LEU A 72 -2.49 -0.32 12.91
CA LEU A 72 -3.08 -0.93 14.10
C LEU A 72 -3.20 -2.44 13.93
N ASP A 73 -3.74 -2.85 12.79
CA ASP A 73 -3.98 -4.25 12.48
C ASP A 73 -4.04 -4.50 10.97
N VAL A 74 -3.96 -5.79 10.64
CA VAL A 74 -4.20 -6.31 9.30
C VAL A 74 -5.26 -7.40 9.38
N ALA A 75 -6.09 -7.50 8.35
CA ALA A 75 -7.13 -8.52 8.27
C ALA A 75 -7.10 -9.22 6.92
N VAL A 76 -7.35 -10.53 6.94
CA VAL A 76 -7.55 -11.35 5.73
C VAL A 76 -9.01 -11.80 5.71
N ASN A 77 -9.72 -11.54 4.60
CA ASN A 77 -11.16 -11.81 4.49
C ASN A 77 -12.00 -11.20 5.63
N GLY A 78 -11.60 -10.01 6.09
CA GLY A 78 -12.25 -9.30 7.21
C GLY A 78 -11.96 -9.87 8.60
N LYS A 79 -11.15 -10.93 8.72
CA LYS A 79 -10.69 -11.49 9.99
C LYS A 79 -9.36 -10.85 10.38
N ILE A 80 -9.38 -10.08 11.48
CA ILE A 80 -8.18 -9.48 12.07
C ILE A 80 -7.19 -10.57 12.46
N LEU A 81 -5.93 -10.41 12.05
CA LEU A 81 -4.85 -11.30 12.39
C LEU A 81 -4.25 -10.92 13.76
N PRO A 82 -3.81 -11.90 14.58
CA PRO A 82 -3.29 -11.65 15.92
C PRO A 82 -1.83 -11.17 15.90
N VAL A 83 -1.53 -10.13 15.11
CA VAL A 83 -0.20 -9.51 15.06
C VAL A 83 -0.03 -8.64 16.31
N PRO A 84 1.03 -8.82 17.12
CA PRO A 84 1.29 -7.96 18.27
C PRO A 84 1.46 -6.50 17.84
N SER A 85 0.89 -5.55 18.58
CA SER A 85 0.97 -4.12 18.22
C SER A 85 2.42 -3.61 18.09
N SER A 86 3.32 -4.13 18.92
CA SER A 86 4.75 -3.81 18.91
C SER A 86 5.45 -4.09 17.57
N VAL A 87 4.86 -4.93 16.71
CA VAL A 87 5.39 -5.21 15.37
C VAL A 87 5.26 -3.99 14.44
N TRP A 88 4.28 -3.12 14.70
CA TRP A 88 4.00 -1.94 13.88
C TRP A 88 4.68 -0.67 14.38
N GLU A 89 5.18 -0.69 15.61
CA GLU A 89 5.69 0.49 16.30
C GLU A 89 7.04 0.97 15.74
N LEU A 90 7.24 2.29 15.82
CA LEU A 90 8.57 2.89 15.68
C LEU A 90 9.27 2.83 17.04
N ASP A 91 10.48 2.28 17.08
CA ASP A 91 11.27 2.27 18.31
C ASP A 91 11.92 3.62 18.60
N ALA A 92 12.53 3.75 19.79
CA ALA A 92 13.13 5.00 20.26
C ALA A 92 14.34 5.49 19.43
N VAL A 93 14.91 4.63 18.57
CA VAL A 93 16.03 4.96 17.67
C VAL A 93 15.62 4.95 16.20
N GLY A 94 14.32 4.93 15.92
CA GLY A 94 13.74 5.13 14.58
C GLY A 94 13.67 3.87 13.71
N ASN A 95 13.77 2.67 14.28
CA ASN A 95 13.54 1.42 13.55
C ASN A 95 12.06 1.04 13.56
N GLY A 96 11.65 0.18 12.62
CA GLY A 96 10.27 -0.26 12.51
C GLY A 96 9.36 0.76 11.86
N GLY A 97 8.06 0.72 12.19
CA GLY A 97 7.04 1.51 11.54
C GLY A 97 6.62 1.00 10.16
N THR A 98 5.75 1.78 9.52
CA THR A 98 5.26 1.51 8.17
C THR A 98 5.39 2.76 7.30
N VAL A 99 5.93 2.62 6.09
CA VAL A 99 6.06 3.72 5.13
C VAL A 99 5.27 3.46 3.86
N LEU A 100 4.82 4.52 3.19
CA LEU A 100 4.38 4.45 1.80
C LEU A 100 5.55 4.77 0.87
N ASP A 101 5.82 3.87 -0.07
CA ASP A 101 6.85 4.08 -1.07
C ASP A 101 6.40 3.61 -2.45
N THR A 102 6.22 4.56 -3.36
CA THR A 102 5.87 4.27 -4.75
C THR A 102 7.07 3.79 -5.57
N GLY A 103 8.31 3.92 -5.05
CA GLY A 103 9.55 3.44 -5.66
C GLY A 103 9.83 1.95 -5.43
N THR A 104 9.19 1.34 -4.42
CA THR A 104 9.25 -0.10 -4.16
C THR A 104 8.06 -0.78 -4.85
N THR A 105 8.30 -1.75 -5.74
CA THR A 105 7.21 -2.41 -6.50
C THR A 105 6.27 -3.21 -5.60
N LEU A 106 6.82 -4.18 -4.86
CA LEU A 106 6.08 -5.10 -4.00
C LEU A 106 5.95 -4.52 -2.59
N THR A 107 4.90 -4.92 -1.86
CA THR A 107 4.80 -4.55 -0.45
C THR A 107 5.61 -5.51 0.40
N THR A 108 6.42 -4.96 1.31
CA THR A 108 7.14 -5.77 2.29
C THR A 108 6.52 -5.59 3.66
N PHE A 109 6.30 -6.70 4.36
CA PHE A 109 5.91 -6.70 5.77
C PHE A 109 7.07 -7.22 6.61
N VAL A 110 7.26 -6.64 7.80
CA VAL A 110 8.18 -7.23 8.78
C VAL A 110 7.77 -8.68 9.08
N GLU A 111 8.76 -9.56 9.20
CA GLU A 111 8.58 -11.02 9.21
C GLU A 111 7.43 -11.54 10.11
N PRO A 112 7.24 -11.08 11.36
CA PRO A 112 6.17 -11.58 12.21
C PRO A 112 4.76 -11.34 11.63
N ALA A 113 4.54 -10.16 11.04
CA ALA A 113 3.29 -9.83 10.37
C ALA A 113 3.15 -10.59 9.05
N TYR A 114 4.23 -10.64 8.26
CA TYR A 114 4.25 -11.31 6.97
C TYR A 114 3.84 -12.77 7.08
N GLN A 115 4.42 -13.52 8.02
CA GLN A 115 4.11 -14.94 8.21
C GLN A 115 2.63 -15.17 8.56
N MET A 116 2.03 -14.29 9.36
CA MET A 116 0.60 -14.40 9.68
C MET A 116 -0.28 -14.13 8.46
N ILE A 117 0.06 -13.10 7.67
CA ILE A 117 -0.65 -12.78 6.42
C ILE A 117 -0.52 -13.94 5.43
N LEU A 118 0.70 -14.44 5.23
CA LEU A 118 1.01 -15.54 4.31
C LEU A 118 0.20 -16.78 4.67
N ASN A 119 0.24 -17.19 5.94
CA ASN A 119 -0.48 -18.37 6.42
C ASN A 119 -1.99 -18.21 6.23
N ALA A 120 -2.57 -17.09 6.66
CA ALA A 120 -4.01 -16.83 6.54
C ALA A 120 -4.48 -16.85 5.07
N ILE A 121 -3.77 -16.16 4.17
CA ILE A 121 -4.08 -16.20 2.73
C ILE A 121 -3.98 -17.63 2.19
N SER A 122 -2.97 -18.37 2.62
CA SER A 122 -2.70 -19.72 2.14
C SER A 122 -3.72 -20.76 2.58
N GLU A 123 -4.44 -20.51 3.67
CA GLU A 123 -5.52 -21.37 4.19
C GLU A 123 -6.87 -21.04 3.56
N GLU A 124 -7.09 -19.78 3.19
CA GLU A 124 -8.37 -19.27 2.68
C GLU A 124 -8.56 -19.52 1.17
N PHE A 125 -7.48 -19.66 0.40
CA PHE A 125 -7.58 -19.83 -1.06
C PHE A 125 -7.59 -21.32 -1.48
N PRO A 126 -8.70 -21.83 -2.05
CA PRO A 126 -8.90 -23.27 -2.28
C PRO A 126 -8.18 -23.83 -3.52
N TYR A 127 -7.16 -23.13 -4.02
CA TYR A 127 -6.37 -23.56 -5.18
C TYR A 127 -5.06 -24.23 -4.75
N PRO A 128 -4.52 -25.18 -5.54
CA PRO A 128 -3.27 -25.84 -5.21
C PRO A 128 -2.12 -24.84 -5.14
N LYS A 129 -1.37 -24.86 -4.04
CA LYS A 129 -0.08 -24.16 -3.93
C LYS A 129 0.91 -24.80 -4.90
N VAL A 130 1.79 -23.98 -5.47
CA VAL A 130 2.94 -24.45 -6.27
C VAL A 130 4.24 -24.09 -5.55
N ASP A 131 5.35 -24.67 -5.98
CA ASP A 131 6.66 -24.33 -5.44
C ASP A 131 6.92 -22.82 -5.56
N PRO A 132 7.52 -22.18 -4.53
CA PRO A 132 7.86 -20.77 -4.58
C PRO A 132 8.67 -20.43 -5.83
N LEU A 133 8.31 -19.32 -6.46
CA LEU A 133 9.09 -18.75 -7.56
C LEU A 133 10.08 -17.76 -6.96
N GLN A 134 11.21 -17.52 -7.63
CA GLN A 134 12.33 -16.73 -7.08
C GLN A 134 11.91 -15.44 -6.35
N THR A 135 10.94 -14.70 -6.89
CA THR A 135 10.47 -13.42 -6.32
C THR A 135 9.23 -13.56 -5.42
N PHE A 136 8.52 -14.70 -5.46
CA PHE A 136 7.20 -14.87 -4.85
C PHE A 136 7.16 -16.09 -3.93
N ASP A 137 6.97 -15.85 -2.65
CA ASP A 137 6.96 -16.91 -1.62
C ASP A 137 5.68 -17.76 -1.65
N LEU A 138 4.58 -17.22 -2.20
CA LEU A 138 3.30 -17.93 -2.31
C LEU A 138 2.68 -17.73 -3.69
N CYS A 139 2.50 -18.85 -4.38
CA CYS A 139 1.85 -18.94 -5.68
C CYS A 139 0.84 -20.08 -5.69
N PHE A 140 -0.20 -19.91 -6.50
CA PHE A 140 -1.26 -20.90 -6.67
C PHE A 140 -1.46 -21.19 -8.15
N ASN A 141 -1.74 -22.45 -8.48
CA ASN A 141 -2.29 -22.80 -9.78
C ASN A 141 -3.77 -22.41 -9.79
N ALA A 142 -4.05 -21.22 -10.32
CA ALA A 142 -5.39 -20.64 -10.40
C ALA A 142 -6.07 -20.94 -11.75
N THR A 143 -5.66 -22.00 -12.45
CA THR A 143 -6.32 -22.44 -13.68
C THR A 143 -7.80 -22.75 -13.39
N GLY A 144 -8.70 -22.12 -14.12
CA GLY A 144 -10.14 -22.25 -13.89
C GLY A 144 -10.71 -21.32 -12.81
N LEU A 145 -9.94 -20.35 -12.32
CA LEU A 145 -10.49 -19.25 -11.52
C LEU A 145 -11.50 -18.44 -12.35
N ILE A 146 -12.75 -18.40 -11.87
CA ILE A 146 -13.86 -17.76 -12.60
C ILE A 146 -13.96 -16.28 -12.24
N SER A 147 -13.65 -15.90 -11.00
CA SER A 147 -13.80 -14.52 -10.52
C SER A 147 -12.67 -14.10 -9.58
N LEU A 148 -12.15 -12.89 -9.77
CA LEU A 148 -11.18 -12.27 -8.86
C LEU A 148 -11.77 -12.02 -7.45
N SER A 149 -13.11 -11.98 -7.31
CA SER A 149 -13.76 -11.82 -6.01
C SER A 149 -13.61 -13.05 -5.09
N SER A 150 -13.09 -14.16 -5.62
CA SER A 150 -12.78 -15.37 -4.83
C SER A 150 -11.35 -15.41 -4.30
N LEU A 151 -10.52 -14.44 -4.70
CA LEU A 151 -9.19 -14.29 -4.11
C LEU A 151 -9.32 -13.74 -2.68
N PRO A 152 -8.46 -14.18 -1.74
CA PRO A 152 -8.41 -13.60 -0.41
C PRO A 152 -8.20 -12.09 -0.48
N THR A 153 -8.87 -11.38 0.40
CA THR A 153 -8.70 -9.94 0.57
C THR A 153 -7.70 -9.65 1.67
N LEU A 154 -7.00 -8.51 1.57
CA LEU A 154 -6.14 -7.97 2.62
C LEU A 154 -6.57 -6.53 2.89
N SER A 155 -6.78 -6.19 4.16
CA SER A 155 -6.97 -4.80 4.58
C SER A 155 -6.01 -4.44 5.70
N ILE A 156 -5.62 -3.18 5.74
CA ILE A 156 -4.74 -2.58 6.74
C ILE A 156 -5.53 -1.48 7.44
N THR A 157 -5.67 -1.59 8.75
CA THR A 157 -6.30 -0.55 9.57
C THR A 157 -5.22 0.39 10.07
N PHE A 158 -5.31 1.66 9.70
CA PHE A 158 -4.43 2.70 10.20
C PHE A 158 -5.00 3.36 11.46
N GLU A 159 -4.19 4.21 12.10
CA GLU A 159 -4.64 5.02 13.23
C GLU A 159 -5.90 5.83 12.89
N GLN A 160 -6.72 6.08 13.91
CA GLN A 160 -8.06 6.67 13.79
C GLN A 160 -9.07 5.80 13.01
N GLY A 161 -8.74 4.53 12.73
CA GLY A 161 -9.66 3.57 12.14
C GLY A 161 -9.82 3.67 10.63
N ALA A 162 -8.94 4.42 9.95
CA ALA A 162 -8.93 4.49 8.49
C ALA A 162 -8.52 3.14 7.89
N VAL A 163 -9.39 2.55 7.06
CA VAL A 163 -9.14 1.21 6.48
C VAL A 163 -8.65 1.33 5.05
N PHE A 164 -7.45 0.84 4.79
CA PHE A 164 -6.89 0.67 3.45
C PHE A 164 -7.10 -0.76 2.97
N SER A 165 -7.95 -0.93 1.95
CA SER A 165 -8.32 -2.24 1.42
C SER A 165 -8.09 -2.29 -0.09
N PRO A 166 -6.85 -2.60 -0.54
CA PRO A 166 -6.56 -2.80 -1.96
C PRO A 166 -7.43 -3.90 -2.57
N PRO A 167 -7.84 -3.76 -3.84
CA PRO A 167 -8.49 -4.86 -4.55
C PRO A 167 -7.52 -6.04 -4.66
N ALA A 168 -8.05 -7.27 -4.74
CA ALA A 168 -7.22 -8.47 -4.83
C ALA A 168 -6.24 -8.47 -6.03
N SER A 169 -6.58 -7.76 -7.12
CA SER A 169 -5.68 -7.55 -8.27
C SER A 169 -4.40 -6.79 -7.93
N ASN A 170 -4.38 -6.05 -6.83
CA ASN A 170 -3.20 -5.34 -6.36
C ASN A 170 -2.34 -6.21 -5.41
N ILE A 171 -2.93 -7.27 -4.85
CA ILE A 171 -2.31 -8.22 -3.91
C ILE A 171 -1.84 -9.50 -4.62
N PHE A 172 -2.48 -9.87 -5.72
CA PHE A 172 -2.12 -11.03 -6.54
C PHE A 172 -1.78 -10.60 -7.95
N ILE A 173 -0.66 -11.11 -8.46
CA ILE A 173 -0.24 -10.91 -9.84
C ILE A 173 -0.45 -12.17 -10.67
N ASP A 174 -0.70 -11.97 -11.96
CA ASP A 174 -0.79 -13.04 -12.94
C ASP A 174 0.60 -13.41 -13.46
N ILE A 175 0.93 -14.70 -13.39
CA ILE A 175 2.15 -15.29 -13.91
C ILE A 175 1.78 -16.29 -15.02
N PRO A 176 2.56 -16.36 -16.12
CA PRO A 176 2.31 -17.31 -17.21
C PRO A 176 2.11 -18.75 -16.70
N GLY A 177 1.22 -19.50 -17.36
CA GLY A 177 0.86 -20.86 -16.95
C GLY A 177 -0.33 -20.95 -16.00
N GLY A 178 -1.14 -19.88 -15.88
CA GLY A 178 -2.34 -19.87 -15.04
C GLY A 178 -2.03 -19.72 -13.55
N LEU A 179 -0.85 -19.20 -13.23
CA LEU A 179 -0.40 -19.01 -11.85
C LEU A 179 -0.84 -17.64 -11.33
N LYS A 180 -1.29 -17.60 -10.08
CA LYS A 180 -1.48 -16.35 -9.33
C LYS A 180 -0.54 -16.32 -8.14
N CYS A 181 0.29 -15.30 -8.05
CA CYS A 181 1.31 -15.15 -7.02
C CYS A 181 1.04 -13.94 -6.15
N LEU A 182 1.33 -14.06 -4.85
CA LEU A 182 1.19 -12.97 -3.89
C LEU A 182 2.28 -11.92 -4.14
N SER A 183 1.90 -10.64 -4.27
CA SER A 183 2.79 -9.50 -4.47
C SER A 183 3.33 -8.90 -3.16
N LEU A 184 3.49 -9.75 -2.14
CA LEU A 184 3.96 -9.41 -0.80
C LEU A 184 5.25 -10.18 -0.50
N GLN A 185 6.12 -9.60 0.33
CA GLN A 185 7.37 -10.23 0.77
C GLN A 185 7.62 -9.99 2.26
N GLY A 186 8.36 -10.91 2.88
CA GLY A 186 8.88 -10.74 4.23
C GLY A 186 10.17 -9.94 4.23
N VAL A 187 10.35 -9.08 5.24
CA VAL A 187 11.64 -8.43 5.51
C VAL A 187 12.09 -8.72 6.94
N GLN A 188 13.38 -9.03 7.07
CA GLN A 188 14.05 -9.38 8.31
C GLN A 188 15.15 -8.40 8.65
N GLY A 189 15.51 -8.37 9.94
CA GLY A 189 16.64 -7.62 10.45
C GLY A 189 16.24 -6.55 11.46
N PRO A 190 17.22 -6.04 12.24
CA PRO A 190 16.97 -5.12 13.35
C PRO A 190 16.49 -3.73 12.89
N PHE A 191 16.69 -3.40 11.62
CA PHE A 191 16.31 -2.11 11.01
C PHE A 191 15.14 -2.27 10.02
N ALA A 192 14.50 -3.44 10.00
CA ALA A 192 13.40 -3.72 9.08
C ALA A 192 12.18 -2.89 9.45
N PHE A 193 11.45 -2.45 8.42
CA PHE A 193 10.19 -1.74 8.54
C PHE A 193 9.27 -2.18 7.40
N THR A 194 7.96 -2.00 7.59
CA THR A 194 6.97 -2.35 6.57
C THR A 194 6.96 -1.28 5.48
N VAL A 195 6.94 -1.71 4.22
CA VAL A 195 6.84 -0.81 3.05
C VAL A 195 5.57 -1.13 2.29
N LEU A 196 4.62 -0.21 2.28
CA LEU A 196 3.48 -0.25 1.38
C LEU A 196 3.97 0.17 -0.01
N GLY A 197 4.17 -0.81 -0.89
CA GLY A 197 4.74 -0.64 -2.22
C GLY A 197 3.75 -0.14 -3.27
N ASN A 198 4.23 0.02 -4.50
CA ASN A 198 3.50 0.57 -5.63
C ASN A 198 2.22 -0.21 -5.96
N LEU A 199 2.30 -1.55 -6.09
CA LEU A 199 1.18 -2.36 -6.57
C LEU A 199 -0.05 -2.21 -5.69
N ILE A 200 0.11 -2.23 -4.36
CA ILE A 200 -1.02 -2.15 -3.43
C ILE A 200 -1.73 -0.78 -3.47
N GLN A 201 -1.00 0.26 -3.90
CA GLN A 201 -1.49 1.64 -3.97
C GLN A 201 -2.20 2.00 -5.28
N GLN A 202 -2.24 1.09 -6.26
CA GLN A 202 -2.88 1.36 -7.55
C GLN A 202 -4.39 1.53 -7.45
N ASN A 203 -4.94 2.40 -8.28
CA ASN A 203 -6.36 2.78 -8.24
C ASN A 203 -6.81 3.36 -6.90
N PHE A 204 -5.92 4.09 -6.24
CA PHE A 204 -6.24 5.00 -5.15
C PHE A 204 -5.80 6.42 -5.52
N HIS A 205 -6.66 7.39 -5.20
CA HIS A 205 -6.22 8.76 -5.04
C HIS A 205 -5.56 8.85 -3.67
N MET A 206 -4.26 9.14 -3.63
CA MET A 206 -3.49 9.32 -2.40
C MET A 206 -3.08 10.79 -2.32
N GLU A 207 -3.58 11.51 -1.33
CA GLU A 207 -3.29 12.92 -1.07
C GLU A 207 -2.46 13.06 0.22
N PHE A 208 -1.31 13.72 0.10
CA PHE A 208 -0.42 14.02 1.20
C PHE A 208 -0.53 15.51 1.51
N ASP A 209 -1.15 15.82 2.63
CA ASP A 209 -1.31 17.16 3.16
C ASP A 209 -0.23 17.40 4.23
N LEU A 210 0.88 18.05 3.84
CA LEU A 210 2.05 18.17 4.71
C LEU A 210 1.88 19.26 5.77
N ASP A 211 1.04 20.26 5.49
CA ASP A 211 0.72 21.32 6.46
C ASP A 211 -0.07 20.76 7.65
N SER A 212 -1.04 19.88 7.39
CA SER A 212 -1.79 19.19 8.45
C SER A 212 -1.21 17.83 8.87
N SER A 213 -0.12 17.38 8.23
CA SER A 213 0.48 16.06 8.43
C SER A 213 -0.53 14.92 8.33
N MET A 214 -1.30 14.90 7.24
CA MET A 214 -2.35 13.91 6.99
C MET A 214 -2.17 13.23 5.64
N LEU A 215 -2.45 11.93 5.60
CA LEU A 215 -2.69 11.16 4.38
C LEU A 215 -4.20 11.01 4.23
N ARG A 216 -4.75 11.43 3.09
CA ARG A 216 -6.13 11.14 2.68
C ARG A 216 -6.11 10.20 1.49
N PHE A 217 -6.98 9.21 1.49
CA PHE A 217 -7.03 8.24 0.40
C PHE A 217 -8.43 7.74 0.10
N ALA A 218 -8.68 7.45 -1.17
CA ALA A 218 -9.94 6.86 -1.62
C ALA A 218 -9.69 5.99 -2.85
N SER A 219 -10.36 4.83 -2.92
CA SER A 219 -10.35 3.99 -4.12
C SER A 219 -11.00 4.74 -5.28
N THR A 220 -10.35 4.75 -6.44
CA THR A 220 -10.86 5.39 -7.66
C THR A 220 -10.20 4.79 -8.91
N GLN A 221 -10.88 4.86 -10.05
CA GLN A 221 -10.27 4.46 -11.31
C GLN A 221 -9.24 5.51 -11.75
N CYS A 222 -7.95 5.20 -11.74
CA CYS A 222 -6.93 6.18 -12.12
C CYS A 222 -6.78 6.35 -13.64
N SER A 223 -7.23 5.36 -14.42
CA SER A 223 -7.26 5.43 -15.88
C SER A 223 -8.35 6.39 -16.36
N GLY A 224 -7.99 7.48 -17.03
CA GLY A 224 -8.96 8.37 -17.68
C GLY A 224 -9.72 9.34 -16.77
N SER A 225 -9.42 9.39 -15.46
CA SER A 225 -10.18 10.17 -14.47
C SER A 225 -9.93 11.68 -14.45
N PHE A 226 -9.19 12.24 -15.40
CA PHE A 226 -8.87 13.68 -15.43
C PHE A 226 -8.81 14.26 -16.86
N ARG A 227 -9.83 13.94 -17.67
CA ARG A 227 -10.19 14.76 -18.85
C ARG A 227 -11.37 15.66 -18.51
#